data_AF-A0A950TV96-F1
#
_entry.id   AF-A0A950TV96-F1
#
_cell.length_a   1.000
_cell.length_b   1.000
_cell.length_c   1.000
_cell.angle_alpha   90.00
_cell.angle_beta   90.00
_cell.angle_gamma   90.00
#
_symmetry.space_group_name_H-M   'P 1'
#
loop_
_entity.id
_entity.type
_entity.pdbx_description
1 polymer ?
#
loop_
_entity_poly.entity_id
_entity_poly.type
_entity_poly.pdbx_seq_one_letter_code
_entity_poly.pdbx_strand_id
1 'polypeptide(L)'
;MEGDKTHTLRRGKNEYTCFPDDPSTPGNDPICLDPNGMLWLQALMDHKEAPKGKMGLVYMLQGGSDASNDDPFATQPPPGRKSVATGPHVMVVGMAGMLPDLPKSADNPKQPYIMFPGTSYEHIMMPVK
;
A
#
# COMPACT_ATOMS: atom_id res chain seq x y z
N MET A 1 8.18 26.85 -8.89
CA MET A 1 6.83 27.37 -9.19
C MET A 1 5.92 26.14 -9.25
N GLU A 2 4.85 26.15 -8.44
CA GLU A 2 3.72 25.20 -8.34
C GLU A 2 3.96 23.70 -8.13
N GLY A 3 3.35 23.17 -7.07
CA GLY A 3 3.47 21.79 -6.62
C GLY A 3 2.74 20.79 -7.51
N ASP A 4 3.31 19.58 -7.53
CA ASP A 4 2.87 18.36 -8.19
C ASP A 4 1.37 18.07 -7.96
N LYS A 5 0.54 18.60 -8.86
CA LYS A 5 -0.83 18.12 -9.01
C LYS A 5 -0.77 16.91 -9.93
N THR A 6 -1.16 15.76 -9.41
CA THR A 6 -1.41 14.54 -10.18
C THR A 6 -2.16 14.87 -11.48
N HIS A 7 -1.60 14.50 -12.63
CA HIS A 7 -2.19 14.74 -13.95
C HIS A 7 -2.85 13.47 -14.49
N THR A 8 -4.10 13.59 -14.92
CA THR A 8 -4.83 12.45 -15.48
C THR A 8 -4.35 12.11 -16.90
N LEU A 9 -3.65 10.99 -17.05
CA LEU A 9 -3.20 10.48 -18.36
C LEU A 9 -4.36 9.92 -19.21
N ARG A 10 -5.31 9.23 -18.56
CA ARG A 10 -6.48 8.64 -19.21
C ARG A 10 -7.64 8.56 -18.21
N ARG A 11 -8.83 9.00 -18.63
CA ARG A 11 -10.03 8.87 -17.82
C ARG A 11 -10.55 7.43 -17.83
N GLY A 12 -10.71 6.85 -16.64
CA GLY A 12 -11.31 5.54 -16.43
C GLY A 12 -12.84 5.56 -16.55
N LYS A 13 -13.44 4.37 -16.38
CA LYS A 13 -14.91 4.17 -16.35
C LYS A 13 -15.45 3.89 -14.95
N ASN A 14 -14.57 3.78 -13.95
CA ASN A 14 -14.89 3.49 -12.55
C ASN A 14 -14.21 4.55 -11.64
N GLU A 15 -14.34 4.37 -10.32
CA GLU A 15 -13.86 5.33 -9.33
C GLU A 15 -12.39 5.14 -8.91
N TYR A 16 -11.68 4.19 -9.55
CA TYR A 16 -10.30 3.92 -9.22
C TYR A 16 -9.37 4.93 -9.90
N THR A 17 -8.39 5.39 -9.14
CA THR A 17 -7.25 6.16 -9.64
C THR A 17 -6.02 5.26 -9.65
N CYS A 18 -5.41 5.11 -10.82
CA CYS A 18 -4.23 4.27 -11.01
C CYS A 18 -3.00 5.12 -11.28
N PHE A 19 -1.92 4.80 -10.57
CA PHE A 19 -0.59 5.34 -10.82
C PHE A 19 0.21 4.31 -11.63
N PRO A 20 0.97 4.75 -12.65
CA PRO A 20 1.92 3.89 -13.31
C PRO A 20 3.04 3.49 -12.34
N ASP A 21 3.85 2.53 -12.77
CA ASP A 21 5.10 2.14 -12.13
C ASP A 21 5.98 3.36 -11.80
N ASP A 22 6.56 3.35 -10.60
CA ASP A 22 7.57 4.33 -10.22
C ASP A 22 8.96 3.78 -10.59
N PRO A 23 9.65 4.35 -11.60
CA PRO A 23 10.94 3.82 -12.05
C PRO A 23 12.06 3.92 -11.00
N SER A 24 11.82 4.58 -9.86
CA SER A 24 12.74 4.61 -8.73
C SER A 24 12.65 3.37 -7.83
N THR A 25 11.61 2.54 -7.96
CA THR A 25 11.47 1.30 -7.21
C THR A 25 12.09 0.11 -7.98
N PRO A 26 12.56 -0.94 -7.28
CA PRO A 26 13.29 -2.03 -7.93
C PRO A 26 12.40 -3.01 -8.73
N GLY A 27 11.07 -2.86 -8.67
CA GLY A 27 10.14 -3.78 -9.33
C GLY A 27 8.94 -3.03 -9.90
N ASN A 28 8.29 -3.64 -10.90
CA ASN A 28 7.13 -3.04 -11.56
C ASN A 28 5.91 -3.02 -10.63
N ASP A 29 5.57 -1.86 -10.06
CA ASP A 29 4.63 -1.72 -8.94
C ASP A 29 3.43 -0.78 -9.19
N PRO A 30 2.72 -0.89 -10.33
CA PRO A 30 1.55 -0.07 -10.60
C PRO A 30 0.48 -0.31 -9.53
N ILE A 31 0.02 0.79 -8.94
CA ILE A 31 -0.94 0.82 -7.85
C ILE A 31 -2.23 1.49 -8.30
N CYS A 32 -3.36 0.93 -7.89
CA CYS A 32 -4.66 1.54 -8.11
C CYS A 32 -5.45 1.60 -6.82
N LEU A 33 -6.06 2.76 -6.56
CA LEU A 33 -6.73 3.07 -5.31
C LEU A 33 -8.15 3.54 -5.58
N ASP A 34 -9.10 3.10 -4.77
CA ASP A 34 -10.42 3.71 -4.70
C ASP A 34 -10.35 5.11 -4.03
N PRO A 35 -11.46 5.87 -3.95
CA PRO A 35 -11.44 7.19 -3.33
C PRO A 35 -10.97 7.22 -1.87
N ASN A 36 -11.19 6.17 -1.08
CA ASN A 36 -10.74 6.11 0.31
C ASN A 36 -9.27 5.69 0.40
N GLY A 37 -8.83 4.78 -0.48
CA GLY A 37 -7.42 4.44 -0.68
C GLY A 37 -6.59 5.67 -1.05
N MET A 38 -7.13 6.56 -1.89
CA MET A 38 -6.51 7.84 -2.20
C MET A 38 -6.33 8.74 -0.97
N LEU A 39 -7.32 8.78 -0.07
CA LEU A 39 -7.19 9.54 1.19
C LEU A 39 -6.12 8.95 2.10
N TRP A 40 -6.02 7.62 2.15
CA TRP A 40 -4.99 6.92 2.90
C TRP A 40 -3.59 7.20 2.33
N LEU A 41 -3.43 7.10 1.00
CA LEU A 41 -2.16 7.38 0.33
C LEU A 41 -1.73 8.83 0.50
N GLN A 42 -2.66 9.79 0.38
CA GLN A 42 -2.36 11.20 0.64
C GLN A 42 -1.92 11.42 2.08
N ALA A 43 -2.56 10.78 3.06
CA ALA A 43 -2.16 10.88 4.45
C ALA A 43 -0.74 10.34 4.66
N LEU A 44 -0.42 9.19 4.03
CA LEU A 44 0.92 8.63 4.05
C LEU A 44 1.96 9.59 3.45
N MET A 45 1.71 10.14 2.26
CA MET A 45 2.61 11.11 1.61
C MET A 45 2.77 12.42 2.40
N ASP A 46 1.70 12.88 3.05
CA ASP A 46 1.70 14.10 3.88
C ASP A 46 2.29 13.86 5.29
N HIS A 47 2.65 12.62 5.63
CA HIS A 47 3.07 12.20 6.97
C HIS A 47 2.00 12.54 8.04
N LYS A 48 0.72 12.36 7.71
CA LYS A 48 -0.44 12.61 8.57
C LYS A 48 -1.16 11.31 8.94
N GLU A 49 -1.88 11.31 10.05
CA GLU A 49 -2.69 10.15 10.43
C GLU A 49 -3.68 9.77 9.32
N ALA A 50 -3.70 8.50 8.94
CA ALA A 50 -4.64 8.00 7.96
C ALA A 50 -6.07 8.02 8.52
N PRO A 51 -7.09 8.25 7.67
CA PRO A 51 -8.47 8.37 8.13
C PRO A 51 -8.99 7.05 8.72
N LYS A 52 -9.41 7.08 9.99
CA LYS A 52 -10.03 5.94 10.66
C LYS A 52 -11.46 5.71 10.15
N GLY A 53 -11.84 4.45 9.94
CA GLY A 53 -13.20 4.07 9.55
C GLY A 53 -13.56 4.37 8.10
N LYS A 54 -12.59 4.80 7.29
CA LYS A 54 -12.74 4.95 5.83
C LYS A 54 -12.06 3.79 5.14
N MET A 55 -12.74 2.65 5.12
CA MET A 55 -12.23 1.46 4.43
C MET A 55 -12.01 1.79 2.95
N GLY A 56 -10.79 1.55 2.47
CA GLY A 56 -10.41 1.70 1.08
C GLY A 56 -9.83 0.40 0.53
N LEU A 57 -10.08 0.15 -0.75
CA LEU A 57 -9.48 -0.93 -1.51
C LEU A 57 -8.39 -0.38 -2.43
N VAL A 58 -7.25 -1.04 -2.35
CA VAL A 58 -6.07 -0.77 -3.18
C VAL A 58 -5.65 -2.08 -3.83
N TYR A 59 -5.15 -2.05 -5.06
CA TYR A 59 -4.62 -3.25 -5.69
C TYR A 59 -3.31 -2.99 -6.42
N MET A 60 -2.43 -3.99 -6.36
CA MET A 60 -1.12 -4.03 -7.03
C MET A 60 -0.99 -5.39 -7.72
N LEU A 61 -1.49 -5.48 -8.95
CA LEU A 61 -1.65 -6.78 -9.65
C LEU A 61 -0.38 -7.27 -10.33
N GLN A 62 0.64 -6.43 -10.46
CA GLN A 62 1.98 -6.85 -10.90
C GLN A 62 2.89 -7.24 -9.72
N GLY A 63 2.39 -7.09 -8.49
CA GLY A 63 3.18 -7.20 -7.28
C GLY A 63 3.76 -5.85 -6.85
N GLY A 64 4.65 -5.90 -5.87
CA GLY A 64 5.34 -4.75 -5.31
C GLY A 64 6.64 -5.18 -4.66
N SER A 65 7.56 -4.24 -4.49
CA SER A 65 8.79 -4.44 -3.73
C SER A 65 8.79 -3.50 -2.54
N ASP A 66 8.44 -4.02 -1.37
CA ASP A 66 8.38 -3.22 -0.15
C ASP A 66 9.75 -3.24 0.55
N ALA A 67 10.24 -2.07 0.94
CA ALA A 67 11.49 -1.96 1.69
C ALA A 67 11.35 -2.50 3.11
N SER A 68 10.20 -2.31 3.75
CA SER A 68 9.92 -2.78 5.11
C SER A 68 8.46 -3.14 5.29
N ASN A 69 8.17 -4.17 6.08
CA ASN A 69 6.81 -4.53 6.48
C ASN A 69 6.33 -3.75 7.72
N ASP A 70 7.26 -3.18 8.49
CA ASP A 70 6.99 -2.60 9.80
C ASP A 70 7.05 -1.05 9.77
N ASP A 71 7.86 -0.48 8.87
CA ASP A 71 8.10 0.97 8.79
C ASP A 71 7.60 1.53 7.44
N PRO A 72 6.56 2.37 7.45
CA PRO A 72 5.99 2.97 6.25
C PRO A 72 6.89 4.00 5.57
N PHE A 73 7.94 4.48 6.25
CA PHE A 73 8.87 5.47 5.72
C PHE A 73 10.25 4.88 5.40
N ALA A 74 10.42 3.57 5.57
CA ALA A 74 11.66 2.91 5.21
C ALA A 74 11.86 2.97 3.69
N THR A 75 12.94 3.62 3.26
CA THR A 75 13.32 3.71 1.85
C THR A 75 14.24 2.56 1.42
N GLN A 76 14.77 1.81 2.39
CA GLN A 76 15.65 0.65 2.17
C GLN A 76 15.36 -0.45 3.18
N PRO A 77 15.52 -1.74 2.80
CA PRO A 77 15.40 -2.81 3.75
C PRO A 77 16.45 -2.71 4.86
N PRO A 78 16.13 -3.16 6.09
CA PRO A 78 17.09 -3.18 7.19
C PRO A 78 18.39 -3.91 6.80
N PRO A 79 19.56 -3.49 7.30
CA PRO A 79 20.83 -4.14 6.98
C PRO A 79 20.77 -5.65 7.19
N GLY A 80 20.99 -6.43 6.12
CA GLY A 80 20.97 -7.89 6.16
C GLY A 80 19.60 -8.54 5.90
N ARG A 81 18.54 -7.77 5.65
CA ARG A 81 17.26 -8.29 5.15
C ARG A 81 17.09 -7.97 3.65
N LYS A 82 16.45 -8.88 2.93
CA LYS A 82 16.05 -8.65 1.53
C LYS A 82 14.79 -7.78 1.50
N SER A 83 14.59 -7.02 0.43
CA SER A 83 13.29 -6.39 0.16
C SER A 83 12.18 -7.44 0.17
N VAL A 84 11.01 -7.07 0.69
CA VAL A 84 9.84 -7.95 0.69
C VAL A 84 9.27 -7.90 -0.71
N ALA A 85 9.52 -8.98 -1.47
CA ALA A 85 8.91 -9.15 -2.77
C ALA A 85 7.47 -9.65 -2.56
N THR A 86 6.51 -8.76 -2.75
CA THR A 86 5.10 -9.08 -2.61
C THR A 86 4.53 -9.43 -3.98
N GLY A 87 3.96 -10.63 -4.13
CA GLY A 87 3.26 -11.03 -5.35
C GLY A 87 1.99 -10.19 -5.58
N PRO A 88 1.22 -10.46 -6.65
CA PRO A 88 -0.05 -9.76 -6.90
C PRO A 88 -0.98 -9.81 -5.68
N HIS A 89 -1.46 -8.65 -5.24
CA HIS A 89 -2.26 -8.54 -4.02
C HIS A 89 -3.25 -7.38 -4.06
N VAL A 90 -4.21 -7.42 -3.13
CA VAL A 90 -5.15 -6.36 -2.80
C VAL A 90 -4.87 -5.91 -1.38
N MET A 91 -4.89 -4.61 -1.13
CA MET A 91 -4.78 -4.05 0.20
C MET A 91 -6.13 -3.54 0.69
N VAL A 92 -6.42 -3.76 1.97
CA VAL A 92 -7.54 -3.12 2.67
C VAL A 92 -6.98 -2.11 3.66
N VAL A 93 -7.25 -0.84 3.42
CA VAL A 93 -6.73 0.28 4.22
C VAL A 93 -7.83 0.94 5.05
N GLY A 94 -7.45 1.76 6.02
CA GLY A 94 -8.40 2.54 6.84
C GLY A 94 -9.16 1.74 7.90
N MET A 95 -8.72 0.50 8.13
CA MET A 95 -9.27 -0.45 9.12
C MET A 95 -8.29 -0.76 10.26
N ALA A 96 -7.33 0.13 10.52
CA ALA A 96 -6.31 -0.04 11.56
C ALA A 96 -6.94 -0.44 12.91
N GLY A 97 -6.46 -1.55 13.48
CA GLY A 97 -6.92 -2.10 14.77
C GLY A 97 -8.24 -2.88 14.72
N MET A 98 -8.88 -3.05 13.56
CA MET A 98 -10.15 -3.79 13.45
C MET A 98 -9.99 -5.30 13.30
N LEU A 99 -8.80 -5.78 12.92
CA LEU A 99 -8.55 -7.20 12.64
C LEU A 99 -7.31 -7.73 13.38
N PRO A 100 -7.30 -7.69 14.72
CA PRO A 100 -6.11 -8.01 15.52
C PRO A 100 -5.63 -9.47 15.38
N ASP A 101 -6.50 -10.36 14.93
CA ASP A 101 -6.23 -11.80 14.82
C ASP A 101 -5.47 -12.20 13.54
N LEU A 102 -5.28 -11.26 12.60
CA LEU A 102 -4.49 -11.53 11.41
C LEU A 102 -2.98 -11.64 11.75
N PRO A 103 -2.24 -12.53 11.06
CA PRO A 103 -0.79 -12.58 11.15
C PRO A 103 -0.18 -11.21 10.85
N LYS A 104 0.88 -10.84 11.57
CA LYS A 104 1.62 -9.58 11.35
C LYS A 104 2.93 -9.80 10.60
N SER A 105 3.08 -10.95 9.96
CA SER A 105 4.27 -11.32 9.19
C SER A 105 3.89 -11.76 7.78
N ALA A 106 4.76 -11.44 6.82
CA ALA A 106 4.67 -11.87 5.44
C ALA A 106 5.25 -13.28 5.20
N ASP A 107 5.41 -14.11 6.25
CA ASP A 107 6.10 -15.41 6.17
C ASP A 107 5.38 -16.39 5.25
N ASN A 108 4.05 -16.28 5.14
CA ASN A 108 3.24 -17.08 4.24
C ASN A 108 2.67 -16.19 3.12
N PRO A 109 3.23 -16.26 1.89
CA PRO A 109 2.81 -15.41 0.78
C PRO A 109 1.41 -15.74 0.24
N LYS A 110 0.74 -16.77 0.76
CA LYS A 110 -0.61 -17.19 0.37
C LYS A 110 -1.68 -16.80 1.38
N GLN A 111 -1.30 -16.20 2.51
CA GLN A 111 -2.24 -15.83 3.57
C GLN A 111 -2.31 -14.31 3.71
N PRO A 112 -3.50 -13.78 4.04
CA PRO A 112 -3.61 -12.39 4.44
C PRO A 112 -2.79 -12.09 5.68
N TYR A 113 -2.12 -10.95 5.69
CA TYR A 113 -1.34 -10.47 6.84
C TYR A 113 -1.47 -8.96 7.00
N ILE A 114 -1.12 -8.45 8.17
CA ILE A 114 -1.06 -7.03 8.48
C ILE A 114 0.32 -6.47 8.19
N MET A 115 0.36 -5.36 7.46
CA MET A 115 1.53 -4.51 7.27
C MET A 115 1.36 -3.20 8.06
N PHE A 116 2.48 -2.64 8.54
CA PHE A 116 2.56 -1.47 9.43
C PHE A 116 1.73 -1.58 10.72
N PRO A 117 1.79 -2.72 11.45
CA PRO A 117 0.99 -2.93 12.64
C PRO A 117 1.22 -1.85 13.71
N GLY A 118 0.14 -1.37 14.31
CA GLY A 118 0.21 -0.36 15.38
C GLY A 118 0.40 1.09 14.90
N THR A 119 0.45 1.33 13.58
CA THR A 119 0.41 2.66 12.99
C THR A 119 -1.01 2.99 12.48
N SER A 120 -1.30 4.26 12.19
CA SER A 120 -2.54 4.62 11.50
C SER A 120 -2.61 4.06 10.07
N TYR A 121 -1.45 3.72 9.48
CA TYR A 121 -1.34 3.21 8.11
C TYR A 121 -1.49 1.70 8.02
N GLU A 122 -1.81 1.04 9.14
CA GLU A 122 -2.05 -0.39 9.18
C GLU A 122 -3.05 -0.79 8.10
N HIS A 123 -2.66 -1.78 7.31
CA HIS A 123 -3.46 -2.29 6.23
C HIS A 123 -3.25 -3.80 6.06
N ILE A 124 -4.27 -4.45 5.51
CA ILE A 124 -4.24 -5.87 5.25
C ILE A 124 -3.66 -6.07 3.86
N MET A 125 -2.66 -6.94 3.74
CA MET A 125 -2.15 -7.45 2.48
C MET A 125 -2.88 -8.75 2.16
N MET A 126 -3.66 -8.79 1.08
CA MET A 126 -4.40 -9.98 0.64
C MET A 126 -3.83 -10.49 -0.70
N PRO A 127 -3.05 -11.58 -0.70
CA PRO A 127 -2.57 -12.21 -1.93
C PRO A 127 -3.75 -12.68 -2.81
N VAL A 128 -3.63 -12.54 -4.13
CA VAL A 128 -4.67 -13.00 -5.09
C VAL A 128 -4.28 -14.25 -5.90
N LYS A 129 -3.19 -14.92 -5.54
CA LYS A 129 -2.69 -16.16 -6.19
C LYS A 129 -2.28 -17.21 -5.18
#